data_AF-A0A2E4HKU9-F1
#
_entry.id   AF-A0A2E4HKU9-F1
#
_cell.length_a   1.000
_cell.length_b   1.000
_cell.length_c   1.000
_cell.angle_alpha   90.00
_cell.angle_beta   90.00
_cell.angle_gamma   90.00
#
_symmetry.space_group_name_H-M   'P 1'
#
loop_
_entity.id
_entity.type
_entity.pdbx_description
1 polymer ?
#
loop_
_entity_poly.entity_id
_entity_poly.type
_entity_poly.pdbx_seq_one_letter_code
_entity_poly.pdbx_strand_id
1 'polypeptide(L)'
;MSSGLSHQNWEPYIIHCKMNNKDKEKSQSSIKKNQSIDIENKMDSKIEKGELKHKKVNSELKKDFQKWRQSKGYTQKEVALKLAVPSQIITKFENGQMNHNPKLVSKIKRLMVS
;
A
#
# COMPACT_ATOMS: atom_id res chain seq x y z
N MET A 1 -7.42 -21.88 49.98
CA MET A 1 -6.42 -21.06 49.26
C MET A 1 -5.28 -22.02 48.96
N SER A 2 -4.89 -22.38 47.74
CA SER A 2 -4.87 -21.67 46.47
C SER A 2 -5.00 -22.72 45.35
N SER A 3 -6.04 -22.64 44.52
CA SER A 3 -6.12 -23.43 43.28
C SER A 3 -5.11 -22.85 42.31
N GLY A 4 -3.97 -23.53 42.16
CA GLY A 4 -2.89 -23.13 41.28
C GLY A 4 -3.42 -22.90 39.87
N LEU A 5 -3.31 -21.66 39.40
CA LEU A 5 -3.59 -21.28 38.02
C LEU A 5 -2.78 -22.20 37.11
N SER A 6 -3.45 -23.10 36.40
CA SER A 6 -2.86 -23.83 35.30
C SER A 6 -2.50 -22.81 34.23
N HIS A 7 -1.27 -22.33 34.25
CA HIS A 7 -0.77 -21.41 33.25
C HIS A 7 -0.88 -22.11 31.89
N GLN A 8 -1.48 -21.42 30.91
CA GLN A 8 -1.56 -21.92 29.54
C GLN A 8 -0.14 -22.14 29.03
N ASN A 9 0.21 -23.41 28.81
CA ASN A 9 1.48 -23.79 28.22
C ASN A 9 1.37 -23.54 26.70
N TRP A 10 1.72 -22.34 26.27
CA TRP A 10 1.89 -22.02 24.85
C TRP A 10 3.31 -22.36 24.41
N GLU A 11 3.60 -23.66 24.38
CA GLU A 11 4.83 -24.16 23.77
C GLU A 11 4.68 -24.09 22.23
N PRO A 12 5.50 -23.28 21.53
CA PRO A 12 5.34 -23.10 20.10
C PRO A 12 5.76 -24.37 19.34
N TYR A 13 4.81 -24.98 18.64
CA TYR A 13 5.09 -26.15 17.78
C TYR A 13 5.62 -25.68 16.42
N ILE A 14 6.94 -25.84 16.21
CA ILE A 14 7.61 -25.44 14.97
C ILE A 14 7.49 -26.55 13.92
N ILE A 15 6.58 -26.38 12.96
CA ILE A 15 6.43 -27.27 11.82
C ILE A 15 7.52 -26.96 10.78
N HIS A 16 8.45 -27.89 10.59
CA HIS A 16 9.45 -27.81 9.54
C HIS A 16 8.95 -28.57 8.31
N CYS A 17 8.57 -27.85 7.25
CA CYS A 17 8.26 -28.48 5.97
C CYS A 17 9.56 -28.97 5.32
N LYS A 18 9.70 -30.29 5.14
CA LYS A 18 10.82 -30.89 4.40
C LYS A 18 10.65 -30.61 2.92
N MET A 19 11.44 -29.68 2.40
CA MET A 19 11.53 -29.41 0.96
C MET A 19 12.21 -30.62 0.29
N ASN A 20 11.47 -31.37 -0.54
CA ASN A 20 12.05 -32.41 -1.38
C ASN A 20 12.85 -31.75 -2.51
N ASN A 21 14.15 -31.52 -2.28
CA ASN A 21 15.09 -31.08 -3.32
C ASN A 21 15.41 -32.25 -4.26
N LYS A 22 14.55 -32.47 -5.25
CA LYS A 22 14.98 -32.81 -6.62
C LYS A 22 14.77 -31.49 -7.36
N ASP A 23 15.76 -30.62 -7.51
CA ASP A 23 16.87 -30.78 -8.43
C ASP A 23 18.12 -29.99 -7.96
N LYS A 24 19.29 -30.61 -8.04
CA LYS A 24 20.59 -29.92 -8.06
C LYS A 24 21.16 -30.13 -9.46
N GLU A 25 21.62 -29.09 -10.15
CA GLU A 25 23.03 -28.62 -10.22
C GLU A 25 23.05 -27.34 -11.10
N LYS A 26 23.88 -26.28 -10.99
CA LYS A 26 25.05 -25.80 -10.21
C LYS A 26 25.01 -24.26 -10.43
N SER A 27 25.34 -23.35 -9.50
CA SER A 27 26.71 -22.84 -9.27
C SER A 27 26.69 -21.61 -8.35
N GLN A 28 27.75 -21.45 -7.55
CA GLN A 28 28.26 -20.24 -6.87
C GLN A 28 27.60 -19.77 -5.56
N SER A 29 28.10 -20.35 -4.47
CA SER A 29 28.63 -19.67 -3.27
C SER A 29 28.23 -18.20 -3.01
N SER A 30 27.36 -17.99 -2.02
CA SER A 30 27.61 -17.02 -0.94
C SER A 30 26.62 -17.21 0.21
N ILE A 31 27.17 -17.22 1.41
CA ILE A 31 26.55 -17.50 2.70
C ILE A 31 25.45 -16.47 3.01
N LYS A 32 24.18 -16.91 3.09
CA LYS A 32 23.08 -16.08 3.61
C LYS A 32 23.10 -16.10 5.14
N LYS A 33 23.76 -15.11 5.75
CA LYS A 33 23.60 -14.78 7.18
C LYS A 33 22.53 -13.69 7.34
N ASN A 34 21.58 -13.95 8.23
CA ASN A 34 20.76 -13.02 9.03
C ASN A 34 20.27 -11.72 8.36
N GLN A 35 19.17 -11.81 7.60
CA GLN A 35 18.53 -10.66 6.94
C GLN A 35 17.70 -9.75 7.86
N SER A 36 17.60 -10.04 9.17
CA SER A 36 16.74 -9.27 10.08
C SER A 36 17.35 -7.96 10.56
N ILE A 37 18.66 -7.92 10.85
CA ILE A 37 19.35 -6.71 11.35
C ILE A 37 19.49 -5.63 10.25
N ASP A 38 19.57 -6.02 8.98
CA ASP A 38 19.78 -5.08 7.88
C ASP A 38 18.52 -4.30 7.47
N ILE A 39 17.32 -4.74 7.89
CA ILE A 39 16.06 -4.07 7.55
C ILE A 39 15.85 -2.84 8.45
N GLU A 40 16.17 -2.97 9.75
CA GLU A 40 16.01 -1.91 10.75
C GLU A 40 16.90 -0.70 10.41
N ASN A 41 18.21 -0.94 10.26
CA ASN A 41 19.19 0.10 9.88
C ASN A 41 18.85 0.85 8.58
N LYS A 42 18.16 0.19 7.64
CA LYS A 42 17.78 0.75 6.35
C LYS A 42 16.51 1.61 6.40
N MET A 43 15.64 1.43 7.40
CA MET A 43 14.54 2.34 7.66
C MET A 43 15.04 3.60 8.37
N ASP A 44 15.86 3.45 9.41
CA ASP A 44 16.47 4.57 10.14
C ASP A 44 17.27 5.49 9.22
N SER A 45 18.11 4.92 8.35
CA SER A 45 18.87 5.68 7.35
C SER A 45 17.99 6.48 6.37
N LYS A 46 16.76 6.04 6.09
CA LYS A 46 15.81 6.75 5.20
C LYS A 46 15.04 7.83 5.92
N ILE A 47 14.80 7.64 7.23
CA ILE A 47 14.21 8.64 8.12
C ILE A 47 15.19 9.82 8.26
N GLU A 48 16.46 9.55 8.56
CA GLU A 48 17.49 10.60 8.68
C GLU A 48 17.71 11.39 7.38
N LYS A 49 17.59 10.74 6.22
CA LYS A 49 17.70 11.40 4.91
C LYS A 49 16.44 12.16 4.48
N GLY A 50 15.34 12.08 5.23
CA GLY A 50 14.08 12.77 4.91
C GLY A 50 13.37 12.23 3.66
N GLU A 51 13.68 11.01 3.22
CA GLU A 51 13.18 10.43 1.96
C GLU A 51 11.87 9.64 2.10
N LEU A 52 11.25 9.63 3.28
CA LEU A 52 9.99 8.93 3.54
C LEU A 52 8.80 9.69 2.91
N LYS A 53 8.73 9.71 1.58
CA LYS A 53 7.68 10.37 0.81
C LYS A 53 6.56 9.37 0.51
N HIS A 54 5.34 9.70 0.91
CA HIS A 54 4.17 8.92 0.50
C HIS A 54 3.96 9.02 -1.02
N LYS A 55 3.67 7.88 -1.64
CA LYS A 55 3.25 7.84 -3.04
C LYS A 55 1.96 8.67 -3.19
N LYS A 56 2.02 9.71 -4.03
CA LYS A 56 0.87 10.56 -4.36
C LYS A 56 0.14 9.99 -5.58
N VAL A 57 -1.07 10.48 -5.82
CA VAL A 57 -1.81 10.20 -7.06
C VAL A 57 -1.02 10.69 -8.28
N ASN A 58 -1.10 9.95 -9.39
CA ASN A 58 -0.48 10.37 -10.66
C ASN A 58 -1.02 11.74 -11.11
N SER A 59 -0.11 12.69 -11.36
CA SER A 59 -0.39 14.03 -11.85
C SER A 59 -1.13 14.06 -13.19
N GLU A 60 -0.90 13.07 -14.06
CA GLU A 60 -1.58 12.97 -15.37
C GLU A 60 -3.08 12.71 -15.18
N LEU A 61 -3.42 11.69 -14.38
CA LEU A 61 -4.80 11.30 -14.12
C LEU A 61 -5.62 12.47 -13.54
N LYS A 62 -5.01 13.30 -12.69
CA LYS A 62 -5.68 14.49 -12.13
C LYS A 62 -6.05 15.49 -13.23
N LYS A 63 -5.13 15.73 -14.19
CA LYS A 63 -5.32 16.68 -15.28
C LYS A 63 -6.41 16.17 -16.23
N ASP A 64 -6.36 14.88 -16.56
CA ASP A 64 -7.34 14.27 -17.45
C ASP A 64 -8.73 14.26 -16.84
N PHE A 65 -8.83 13.96 -15.54
CA PHE A 65 -10.10 14.04 -14.80
C PHE A 65 -10.66 15.47 -14.76
N GLN A 66 -9.81 16.47 -14.51
CA GLN A 66 -10.22 17.87 -14.52
C GLN A 66 -10.74 18.31 -15.89
N LYS A 67 -10.05 17.92 -16.98
CA LYS A 67 -10.51 18.17 -18.35
C LYS A 67 -11.84 17.49 -18.63
N TRP A 68 -11.96 16.20 -18.33
CA TRP A 68 -13.20 15.44 -18.51
C TRP A 68 -14.38 16.09 -17.79
N ARG A 69 -14.17 16.53 -16.54
CA ARG A 69 -15.20 17.23 -15.75
C ARG A 69 -15.62 18.54 -16.43
N GLN A 70 -14.67 19.34 -16.88
CA GLN A 70 -14.94 20.59 -17.59
C GLN A 70 -15.67 20.35 -18.92
N SER A 71 -15.27 19.35 -19.69
CA SER A 71 -15.92 18.98 -20.95
C SER A 71 -17.37 18.53 -20.77
N LYS A 72 -17.67 17.87 -19.64
CA LYS A 72 -19.04 17.45 -19.29
C LYS A 72 -19.85 18.52 -18.56
N GLY A 73 -19.24 19.66 -18.20
CA GLY A 73 -19.90 20.71 -17.42
C GLY A 73 -20.22 20.32 -15.98
N TYR A 74 -19.63 19.25 -15.44
CA TYR A 74 -19.95 18.79 -14.09
C TYR A 74 -19.26 19.63 -13.01
N THR A 75 -19.98 19.87 -11.92
CA THR A 75 -19.39 20.45 -10.71
C THR A 75 -18.66 19.37 -9.89
N GLN A 76 -17.70 19.77 -9.04
CA GLN A 76 -17.01 18.82 -8.14
C GLN A 76 -17.99 18.06 -7.24
N LYS A 77 -19.09 18.72 -6.83
CA LYS A 77 -20.14 18.12 -5.98
C LYS A 77 -20.93 17.05 -6.74
N GLU A 78 -21.30 17.31 -7.98
CA GLU A 78 -22.02 16.34 -8.82
C GLU A 78 -21.19 15.10 -9.11
N VAL A 79 -19.89 15.28 -9.41
CA VAL A 79 -19.00 14.13 -9.60
C VAL A 79 -18.82 13.34 -8.31
N ALA A 80 -18.71 14.04 -7.17
CA ALA A 80 -18.63 13.39 -5.86
C ALA A 80 -19.89 12.56 -5.56
N LEU A 81 -21.07 13.08 -5.89
CA LEU A 81 -22.35 12.37 -5.78
C LEU A 81 -22.37 11.10 -6.65
N LYS A 82 -21.96 11.21 -7.93
CA LYS A 82 -21.87 10.05 -8.85
C LYS A 82 -20.90 8.98 -8.36
N LEU A 83 -19.80 9.38 -7.72
CA LEU A 83 -18.79 8.46 -7.20
C LEU A 83 -19.10 7.93 -5.79
N ALA A 84 -20.19 8.40 -5.18
CA ALA A 84 -20.56 8.15 -3.79
C ALA A 84 -19.38 8.41 -2.84
N VAL A 85 -18.76 9.60 -2.97
CA VAL A 85 -17.66 10.07 -2.12
C VAL A 85 -17.93 11.49 -1.63
N PRO A 86 -17.36 11.90 -0.48
CA PRO A 86 -17.41 13.29 -0.05
C PRO A 86 -16.75 14.23 -1.07
N SER A 87 -17.34 15.41 -1.27
CA SER A 87 -16.83 16.45 -2.19
C SER A 87 -15.39 16.88 -1.87
N GLN A 88 -15.05 16.94 -0.59
CA GLN A 88 -13.69 17.27 -0.12
C GLN A 88 -12.63 16.31 -0.67
N ILE A 89 -12.98 15.04 -0.91
CA ILE A 89 -12.04 14.05 -1.46
C ILE A 89 -11.73 14.37 -2.92
N ILE A 90 -12.73 14.78 -3.71
CA ILE A 90 -12.56 15.19 -5.10
C ILE A 90 -11.70 16.45 -5.19
N THR A 91 -11.94 17.44 -4.32
CA THR A 91 -11.10 18.65 -4.26
C THR A 91 -9.65 18.31 -3.91
N LYS A 92 -9.41 17.44 -2.91
CA LYS A 92 -8.05 16.98 -2.55
C LYS A 92 -7.38 16.20 -3.68
N PHE A 93 -8.16 15.43 -4.46
CA PHE A 93 -7.68 14.70 -5.63
C PHE A 93 -7.23 15.66 -6.75
N GLU A 94 -8.06 16.63 -7.14
CA GLU A 94 -7.71 17.64 -8.15
C GLU A 94 -6.50 18.50 -7.72
N ASN A 95 -6.40 18.81 -6.42
CA ASN A 95 -5.27 19.56 -5.86
C ASN A 95 -3.98 18.72 -5.77
N GLY A 96 -4.04 17.39 -5.84
CA GLY A 96 -2.89 16.49 -5.72
C GLY A 96 -2.35 16.34 -4.29
N GLN A 97 -3.15 16.72 -3.29
CA GLN A 97 -2.82 16.58 -1.86
C GLN A 97 -3.21 15.20 -1.32
N MET A 98 -3.93 14.40 -2.10
CA MET A 98 -4.43 13.11 -1.65
C MET A 98 -3.34 12.03 -1.69
N ASN A 99 -3.19 11.32 -0.57
CA ASN A 99 -2.41 10.09 -0.50
C ASN A 99 -2.96 9.06 -1.50
N HIS A 100 -2.10 8.19 -2.01
CA HIS A 100 -2.48 7.19 -3.01
C HIS A 100 -3.65 6.30 -2.52
N ASN A 101 -4.83 6.51 -3.12
CA ASN A 101 -6.04 5.71 -2.89
C ASN A 101 -6.43 4.95 -4.18
N PRO A 102 -6.07 3.66 -4.29
CA PRO A 102 -6.32 2.89 -5.52
C PRO A 102 -7.81 2.67 -5.80
N LYS A 103 -8.66 2.64 -4.77
CA LYS A 103 -10.12 2.46 -4.91
C LYS A 103 -10.76 3.68 -5.58
N LEU A 104 -10.39 4.88 -5.14
CA LEU A 104 -10.89 6.12 -5.75
C LEU A 104 -10.40 6.26 -7.20
N VAL A 105 -9.12 5.99 -7.45
CA VAL A 105 -8.54 6.03 -8.80
C VAL A 105 -9.29 5.10 -9.75
N SER A 106 -9.61 3.89 -9.30
CA SER A 106 -10.36 2.91 -10.12
C SER A 106 -11.77 3.38 -10.43
N LYS A 107 -12.46 3.99 -9.46
CA LYS A 107 -13.79 4.59 -9.67
C LYS A 107 -13.75 5.73 -10.68
N ILE A 108 -12.78 6.64 -10.55
CA ILE A 108 -12.60 7.78 -11.46
C ILE A 108 -12.32 7.30 -12.89
N LYS A 109 -11.40 6.35 -13.05
CA LYS A 109 -11.09 5.78 -14.38
C LYS A 109 -12.32 5.17 -15.04
N ARG A 110 -13.12 4.42 -14.28
CA ARG A 110 -14.38 3.84 -14.80
C ARG A 110 -15.37 4.91 -15.22
N LEU A 111 -15.51 5.99 -14.45
CA LEU A 111 -16.41 7.11 -14.77
C LEU A 111 -16.00 7.84 -16.06
N MET A 112 -14.70 7.96 -16.33
CA MET A 112 -14.19 8.67 -17.52
C MET A 112 -14.30 7.84 -18.81
N VAL A 113 -14.17 6.52 -18.69
CA VAL A 113 -14.28 5.57 -19.82
C VAL A 113 -15.75 5.25 -20.14
N SER A 114 -16.64 5.39 -19.16
CA SER A 114 -18.09 5.20 -19.31
C SER A 114 -18.77 6.42 -19.93
#